data_AF-A0A9Q1BB46-F1
#
_entry.id   AF-A0A9Q1BB46-F1
#
_cell.length_a   1.000
_cell.length_b   1.000
_cell.length_c   1.000
_cell.angle_alpha   90.00
_cell.angle_beta   90.00
_cell.angle_gamma   90.00
#
_symmetry.space_group_name_H-M   'P 1'
#
loop_
_entity.id
_entity.type
_entity.pdbx_description
1 polymer ?
#
loop_
_entity_poly.entity_id
_entity_poly.type
_entity_poly.pdbx_seq_one_letter_code
_entity_poly.pdbx_strand_id
1 'polypeptide(L)'
;MEKRKFQGNDEDEPPAKRGHVKISPSQQEADDLELSQLNDISVLGTDADHGIIDKIYLKNFMCHGKLEFTFGPNVNFVVGRNGSGKSAIMTALVVGLGGKASVTNRGSALKSFIKEGRSVAEVSIILRNQGTDAYRHDLYGSSIRVERRLTADGSSSYKLKSAKGQVVSTKREELSRILDQFNIQVDNPVAILNQDTSRNFLFSKDPRDKYKVSRKAILYHIFQSGGNVFSFLTS
;
A
#
# COMPACT_ATOMS: atom_id res chain seq x y z
N MET A 1 -70.03 36.82 57.61
CA MET A 1 -69.08 37.15 58.69
C MET A 1 -67.99 38.05 58.12
N GLU A 2 -67.94 39.29 58.63
CA GLU A 2 -66.77 40.14 58.93
C GLU A 2 -65.53 40.08 57.98
N LYS A 3 -65.31 41.07 57.09
CA LYS A 3 -64.34 42.22 57.10
C LYS A 3 -62.83 41.80 57.17
N ARG A 4 -61.81 42.43 56.54
CA ARG A 4 -61.47 43.84 56.25
C ARG A 4 -60.39 43.97 55.14
N LYS A 5 -60.35 45.16 54.53
CA LYS A 5 -59.31 45.76 53.67
C LYS A 5 -57.91 45.81 54.30
N PHE A 6 -56.86 45.91 53.48
CA PHE A 6 -55.81 46.94 53.64
C PHE A 6 -55.18 47.30 52.29
N GLN A 7 -54.77 48.56 52.18
CA GLN A 7 -54.31 49.32 51.02
C GLN A 7 -52.94 49.91 51.42
N GLY A 8 -51.99 50.05 50.50
CA GLY A 8 -50.73 50.78 50.77
C GLY A 8 -49.65 50.55 49.70
N ASN A 9 -49.28 51.64 49.03
CA ASN A 9 -48.16 51.83 48.10
C ASN A 9 -46.80 51.90 48.88
N ASP A 10 -45.58 52.03 48.38
CA ASP A 10 -44.97 52.76 47.24
C ASP A 10 -43.54 52.18 46.92
N GLU A 11 -42.94 52.66 45.82
CA GLU A 11 -41.49 52.85 45.51
C GLU A 11 -40.63 51.77 44.78
N ASP A 12 -40.28 52.10 43.53
CA ASP A 12 -38.98 52.12 42.79
C ASP A 12 -37.92 50.98 42.82
N GLU A 13 -37.58 50.53 41.58
CA GLU A 13 -36.30 50.01 41.01
C GLU A 13 -35.58 48.75 41.55
N PRO A 14 -34.69 48.06 40.77
CA PRO A 14 -34.76 47.57 39.38
C PRO A 14 -34.59 46.01 39.32
N PRO A 15 -34.83 45.33 38.17
CA PRO A 15 -34.62 43.88 38.08
C PRO A 15 -33.13 43.51 37.97
N ALA A 16 -32.66 42.70 38.92
CA ALA A 16 -31.34 42.10 38.92
C ALA A 16 -31.18 41.01 37.83
N LYS A 17 -30.16 41.21 36.97
CA LYS A 17 -29.31 40.22 36.28
C LYS A 17 -30.02 39.05 35.56
N ARG A 18 -30.30 39.24 34.25
CA ARG A 18 -30.40 38.14 33.28
C ARG A 18 -29.04 37.45 33.12
N GLY A 19 -28.96 36.18 33.49
CA GLY A 19 -27.85 35.32 33.12
C GLY A 19 -27.79 35.15 31.59
N HIS A 20 -26.60 35.33 31.03
CA HIS A 20 -26.29 34.94 29.66
C HIS A 20 -26.49 33.42 29.52
N VAL A 21 -27.52 33.00 28.79
CA VAL A 21 -27.58 31.64 28.23
C VAL A 21 -26.56 31.60 27.09
N LYS A 22 -25.47 30.86 27.30
CA LYS A 22 -24.56 30.47 26.21
C LYS A 22 -25.31 29.48 25.33
N ILE A 23 -25.65 29.88 24.11
CA ILE A 23 -26.12 28.97 23.07
C ILE A 23 -24.88 28.21 22.58
N SER A 24 -24.86 26.91 22.83
CA SER A 24 -23.90 25.97 22.26
C SER A 24 -24.05 25.93 20.73
N PRO A 25 -22.99 25.76 19.94
CA PRO A 25 -23.11 25.70 18.48
C PRO A 25 -24.06 24.57 18.09
N SER A 26 -24.99 24.87 17.18
CA SER A 26 -25.91 23.89 16.61
C SER A 26 -25.13 22.86 15.79
N GLN A 27 -25.54 21.60 15.91
CA GLN A 27 -24.90 20.41 15.33
C GLN A 27 -24.58 20.51 13.83
N GLN A 28 -25.27 21.38 13.09
CA GLN A 28 -25.03 21.62 11.66
C GLN A 28 -23.68 22.30 11.34
N GLU A 29 -23.15 23.18 12.20
CA GLU A 29 -21.85 23.82 11.96
C GLU A 29 -20.66 22.88 12.22
N ALA A 30 -20.84 21.88 13.08
CA ALA A 30 -19.82 20.85 13.34
C ALA A 30 -19.72 19.86 12.17
N ASP A 31 -20.85 19.48 11.58
CA ASP A 31 -20.91 18.57 10.44
C ASP A 31 -20.30 19.23 9.17
N ASP A 32 -20.52 20.53 8.95
CA ASP A 32 -19.93 21.28 7.83
C ASP A 32 -18.40 21.49 7.98
N LEU A 33 -17.91 21.59 9.23
CA LEU A 33 -16.48 21.65 9.54
C LEU A 33 -15.78 20.28 9.35
N GLU A 34 -16.46 19.17 9.61
CA GLU A 34 -15.93 17.83 9.31
C GLU A 34 -15.95 17.52 7.80
N LEU A 35 -16.98 17.92 7.06
CA LEU A 35 -17.09 17.71 5.60
C LEU A 35 -16.07 18.54 4.80
N SER A 36 -15.74 19.75 5.25
CA SER A 36 -14.67 20.57 4.64
C SER A 36 -13.28 19.99 4.90
N GLN A 37 -13.03 19.45 6.10
CA GLN A 37 -11.77 18.75 6.43
C GLN A 37 -11.60 17.43 5.66
N LEU A 38 -12.69 16.75 5.30
CA LEU A 38 -12.66 15.57 4.43
C LEU A 38 -12.37 15.92 2.96
N ASN A 39 -12.78 17.10 2.51
CA ASN A 39 -12.44 17.59 1.16
C ASN A 39 -10.96 17.95 1.04
N ASP A 40 -10.31 18.47 2.09
CA ASP A 40 -8.87 18.75 2.07
C ASP A 40 -8.01 17.46 1.96
N ILE A 41 -8.53 16.30 2.38
CA ILE A 41 -7.87 15.00 2.16
C ILE A 41 -7.92 14.60 0.67
N SER A 42 -8.97 14.97 -0.06
CA SER A 42 -9.13 14.61 -1.48
C SER A 42 -8.18 15.36 -2.42
N VAL A 43 -7.61 16.49 -1.97
CA VAL A 43 -6.70 17.34 -2.75
C VAL A 43 -5.23 16.89 -2.61
N LEU A 44 -4.92 15.93 -1.71
CA LEU A 44 -3.55 15.49 -1.42
C LEU A 44 -3.02 14.33 -2.28
N GLY A 45 -3.76 13.86 -3.30
CA GLY A 45 -3.30 12.74 -4.11
C GLY A 45 -3.81 12.77 -5.53
N THR A 46 -3.06 13.42 -6.43
CA THR A 46 -3.10 12.99 -7.84
C THR A 46 -2.63 11.54 -7.87
N ASP A 47 -3.47 10.62 -8.37
CA ASP A 47 -3.09 9.22 -8.57
C ASP A 47 -1.74 9.16 -9.31
N ALA A 48 -0.80 8.36 -8.82
CA ALA A 48 0.46 8.21 -9.53
C ALA A 48 0.20 7.58 -10.92
N ASP A 49 0.75 8.21 -11.96
CA ASP A 49 0.54 7.81 -13.35
C ASP A 49 1.36 6.57 -13.76
N HIS A 50 2.38 6.20 -12.98
CA HIS A 50 3.26 5.06 -13.26
C HIS A 50 3.66 4.33 -11.97
N GLY A 51 4.17 3.11 -12.12
CA GLY A 51 4.69 2.32 -11.01
C GLY A 51 3.64 1.77 -10.04
N ILE A 52 2.36 2.06 -10.28
CA ILE A 52 1.23 1.48 -9.53
C ILE A 52 0.94 0.07 -10.01
N ILE A 53 0.70 -0.84 -9.07
CA ILE A 53 0.25 -2.19 -9.37
C ILE A 53 -1.27 -2.16 -9.55
N ASP A 54 -1.77 -2.28 -10.77
CA ASP A 54 -3.22 -2.23 -11.03
C ASP A 54 -3.89 -3.57 -10.72
N LYS A 55 -3.25 -4.69 -11.10
CA LYS A 55 -3.86 -6.02 -10.99
C LYS A 55 -2.84 -7.13 -10.73
N ILE A 56 -3.30 -8.18 -10.06
CA ILE A 56 -2.59 -9.47 -9.97
C ILE A 56 -3.52 -10.62 -10.32
N TYR A 57 -2.98 -11.58 -11.07
CA TYR A 57 -3.63 -12.82 -11.44
C TYR A 57 -2.74 -14.01 -11.07
N LEU A 58 -3.32 -14.98 -10.38
CA LEU A 58 -2.67 -16.20 -9.92
C LEU A 58 -3.35 -17.42 -10.53
N LYS A 59 -2.56 -18.38 -10.96
CA LYS A 59 -3.04 -19.70 -11.40
C LYS A 59 -2.19 -20.79 -10.78
N ASN A 60 -2.86 -21.77 -10.14
CA ASN A 60 -2.22 -22.88 -9.44
C ASN A 60 -1.11 -22.43 -8.47
N PHE A 61 -1.31 -21.33 -7.77
CA PHE A 61 -0.32 -20.73 -6.86
C PHE A 61 -0.74 -20.95 -5.41
N MET A 62 0.07 -21.69 -4.66
CA MET A 62 -0.22 -22.09 -3.27
C MET A 62 -1.62 -22.71 -3.12
N CYS A 63 -2.48 -22.14 -2.27
CA CYS A 63 -3.84 -22.63 -2.07
C CYS A 63 -4.79 -22.22 -3.22
N HIS A 64 -4.41 -21.30 -4.10
CA HIS A 64 -5.27 -20.72 -5.14
C HIS A 64 -5.17 -21.48 -6.46
N GLY A 65 -6.31 -22.01 -6.93
CA GLY A 65 -6.41 -22.57 -8.29
C GLY A 65 -6.44 -21.48 -9.37
N LYS A 66 -7.26 -20.45 -9.13
CA LYS A 66 -7.36 -19.22 -9.91
C LYS A 66 -7.74 -18.09 -8.96
N LEU A 67 -7.03 -16.97 -8.99
CA LEU A 67 -7.36 -15.77 -8.23
C LEU A 67 -7.04 -14.54 -9.07
N GLU A 68 -7.94 -13.57 -9.07
CA GLU A 68 -7.73 -12.25 -9.67
C GLU A 68 -8.04 -11.19 -8.62
N PHE A 69 -7.17 -10.20 -8.49
CA PHE A 69 -7.35 -9.08 -7.57
C PHE A 69 -6.96 -7.79 -8.28
N THR A 70 -7.86 -6.81 -8.24
CA THR A 70 -7.63 -5.46 -8.76
C THR A 70 -7.37 -4.53 -7.58
N PHE A 71 -6.27 -3.81 -7.64
CA PHE A 71 -5.89 -2.84 -6.63
C PHE A 71 -6.50 -1.47 -6.96
N GLY A 72 -6.92 -0.74 -5.94
CA GLY A 72 -7.14 0.70 -5.99
C GLY A 72 -5.81 1.47 -5.99
N PRO A 73 -5.85 2.77 -6.34
CA PRO A 73 -4.65 3.57 -6.58
C PRO A 73 -3.80 3.84 -5.33
N ASN A 74 -4.43 3.80 -4.15
CA ASN A 74 -3.80 4.17 -2.88
C ASN A 74 -3.78 2.96 -1.93
N VAL A 75 -4.72 2.94 -0.97
CA VAL A 75 -4.75 1.92 0.08
C VAL A 75 -5.66 0.76 -0.33
N ASN A 76 -5.17 -0.46 -0.17
CA ASN A 76 -5.87 -1.70 -0.52
C ASN A 76 -6.05 -2.59 0.71
N PHE A 77 -7.29 -2.95 1.03
CA PHE A 77 -7.60 -3.85 2.15
C PHE A 77 -7.93 -5.26 1.64
N VAL A 78 -7.07 -6.23 1.98
CA VAL A 78 -7.33 -7.65 1.72
C VAL A 78 -7.89 -8.31 2.98
N VAL A 79 -9.20 -8.53 3.03
CA VAL A 79 -9.92 -9.08 4.21
C VAL A 79 -10.36 -10.52 3.96
N GLY A 80 -10.34 -11.35 5.00
CA GLY A 80 -10.79 -12.74 4.92
C GLY A 80 -10.40 -13.56 6.14
N ARG A 81 -11.04 -14.73 6.33
CA ARG A 81 -10.78 -15.64 7.46
C ARG A 81 -9.29 -16.04 7.55
N ASN A 82 -8.82 -16.40 8.73
CA ASN A 82 -7.47 -16.95 8.87
C ASN A 82 -7.32 -18.22 8.00
N GLY A 83 -6.17 -18.37 7.34
CA GLY A 83 -5.93 -19.46 6.39
C GLY A 83 -6.52 -19.30 4.99
N SER A 84 -7.29 -18.24 4.70
CA SER A 84 -7.89 -18.00 3.36
C SER A 84 -6.91 -17.69 2.22
N GLY A 85 -5.61 -17.61 2.50
CA GLY A 85 -4.59 -17.37 1.47
C GLY A 85 -4.32 -15.90 1.13
N LYS A 86 -4.68 -14.95 2.00
CA LYS A 86 -4.37 -13.51 1.84
C LYS A 86 -2.87 -13.26 1.65
N SER A 87 -2.04 -13.91 2.47
CA SER A 87 -0.58 -13.81 2.39
C SER A 87 -0.03 -14.35 1.06
N ALA A 88 -0.77 -15.22 0.36
CA ALA A 88 -0.35 -15.70 -0.96
C ALA A 88 -0.35 -14.57 -2.00
N ILE A 89 -1.20 -13.54 -1.87
CA ILE A 89 -1.17 -12.35 -2.75
C ILE A 89 0.15 -11.61 -2.55
N MET A 90 0.52 -11.32 -1.29
CA MET A 90 1.78 -10.67 -0.96
C MET A 90 2.99 -11.49 -1.41
N THR A 91 2.96 -12.81 -1.19
CA THR A 91 4.03 -13.70 -1.67
C THR A 91 4.11 -13.72 -3.19
N ALA A 92 2.97 -13.71 -3.89
CA ALA A 92 2.95 -13.66 -5.34
C ALA A 92 3.47 -12.33 -5.89
N LEU A 93 3.24 -11.20 -5.21
CA LEU A 93 3.85 -9.92 -5.60
C LEU A 93 5.37 -9.97 -5.50
N VAL A 94 5.91 -10.43 -4.36
CA VAL A 94 7.36 -10.58 -4.16
C VAL A 94 7.97 -11.49 -5.22
N VAL A 95 7.43 -12.70 -5.38
CA VAL A 95 7.96 -13.70 -6.31
C VAL A 95 7.73 -13.24 -7.75
N GLY A 96 6.55 -12.75 -8.09
CA GLY A 96 6.18 -12.29 -9.42
C GLY A 96 7.09 -11.16 -9.93
N LEU A 97 7.46 -10.21 -9.07
CA LEU A 97 8.35 -9.10 -9.42
C LEU A 97 9.84 -9.43 -9.19
N GLY A 98 10.17 -10.68 -8.89
CA GLY A 98 11.55 -11.15 -8.88
C GLY A 98 12.31 -10.96 -7.57
N GLY A 99 11.62 -10.65 -6.48
CA GLY A 99 12.16 -10.79 -5.13
C GLY A 99 12.57 -12.23 -4.83
N LYS A 100 13.52 -12.39 -3.91
CA LYS A 100 14.07 -13.71 -3.55
C LYS A 100 13.02 -14.54 -2.80
N ALA A 101 12.91 -15.84 -3.12
CA ALA A 101 11.99 -16.75 -2.43
C ALA A 101 12.24 -16.79 -0.90
N SER A 102 13.49 -16.62 -0.47
CA SER A 102 13.87 -16.54 0.95
C SER A 102 13.22 -15.39 1.72
N VAL A 103 12.79 -14.32 1.05
CA VAL A 103 12.10 -13.16 1.68
C VAL A 103 10.67 -13.51 2.10
N THR A 104 10.12 -14.61 1.59
CA THR A 104 8.71 -14.98 1.77
C THR A 104 8.45 -15.89 2.98
N ASN A 105 9.49 -16.25 3.75
CA ASN A 105 9.44 -17.22 4.86
C ASN A 105 8.92 -18.63 4.50
N ARG A 106 8.85 -18.98 3.20
CA ARG A 106 8.27 -20.24 2.69
C ARG A 106 9.29 -21.19 2.02
N GLY A 107 10.57 -21.01 2.31
CA GLY A 107 11.68 -21.81 1.77
C GLY A 107 12.34 -21.21 0.52
N SER A 108 13.42 -21.85 0.05
CA SER A 108 14.26 -21.36 -1.06
C SER A 108 13.80 -21.82 -2.45
N ALA A 109 13.01 -22.87 -2.55
CA ALA A 109 12.69 -23.51 -3.82
C ALA A 109 11.37 -23.00 -4.41
N LEU A 110 11.42 -22.40 -5.61
CA LEU A 110 10.23 -21.84 -6.30
C LEU A 110 9.09 -22.85 -6.51
N LYS A 111 9.41 -24.15 -6.58
CA LYS A 111 8.43 -25.22 -6.68
C LYS A 111 7.46 -25.29 -5.49
N SER A 112 7.85 -24.80 -4.30
CA SER A 112 6.98 -24.81 -3.11
C SER A 112 5.79 -23.85 -3.24
N PHE A 113 5.84 -22.92 -4.20
CA PHE A 113 4.74 -22.01 -4.50
C PHE A 113 3.71 -22.60 -5.46
N ILE A 114 3.98 -23.77 -6.04
CA ILE A 114 3.02 -24.45 -6.93
C ILE A 114 1.98 -25.16 -6.08
N LYS A 115 0.71 -24.99 -6.44
CA LYS A 115 -0.41 -25.67 -5.79
C LYS A 115 -0.22 -27.19 -5.84
N GLU A 116 -0.47 -27.85 -4.73
CA GLU A 116 -0.40 -29.32 -4.64
C GLU A 116 -1.18 -30.01 -5.76
N GLY A 117 -0.61 -31.08 -6.32
CA GLY A 117 -1.17 -31.79 -7.46
C GLY A 117 -1.04 -31.08 -8.81
N ARG A 118 -0.35 -29.94 -8.88
CA ARG A 118 -0.07 -29.22 -10.14
C ARG A 118 1.43 -29.20 -10.44
N SER A 119 1.76 -29.13 -11.73
CA SER A 119 3.15 -29.09 -12.22
C SER A 119 3.62 -27.69 -12.60
N VAL A 120 2.69 -26.72 -12.69
CA VAL A 120 2.95 -25.35 -13.14
C VAL A 120 2.10 -24.37 -12.34
N ALA A 121 2.72 -23.26 -11.94
CA ALA A 121 2.04 -22.07 -11.43
C ALA A 121 2.38 -20.83 -12.27
N GLU A 122 1.44 -19.90 -12.36
CA GLU A 122 1.62 -18.64 -13.08
C GLU A 122 1.21 -17.47 -12.17
N VAL A 123 2.06 -16.46 -12.14
CA VAL A 123 1.80 -15.17 -11.50
C VAL A 123 1.87 -14.10 -12.58
N SER A 124 0.84 -13.29 -12.69
CA SER A 124 0.76 -12.20 -13.66
C SER A 124 0.41 -10.91 -12.94
N ILE A 125 1.24 -9.88 -13.10
CA ILE A 125 1.09 -8.59 -12.44
C ILE A 125 1.02 -7.51 -13.53
N ILE A 126 0.08 -6.59 -13.40
CA ILE A 126 -0.07 -5.46 -14.32
C ILE A 126 0.39 -4.20 -13.58
N LEU A 127 1.37 -3.53 -14.17
CA LEU A 127 1.93 -2.27 -13.71
C LEU A 127 1.43 -1.14 -14.61
N ARG A 128 1.03 -0.03 -14.00
CA ARG A 128 0.68 1.20 -14.71
C ARG A 128 1.93 1.83 -15.30
N ASN A 129 1.83 2.24 -16.56
CA ASN A 129 2.94 2.82 -17.31
C ASN A 129 2.47 4.05 -18.07
N GLN A 130 2.12 5.13 -17.37
CA GLN A 130 1.61 6.38 -17.97
C GLN A 130 2.36 7.59 -17.41
N GLY A 131 2.03 8.78 -17.91
CA GLY A 131 2.71 10.01 -17.50
C GLY A 131 4.13 10.15 -18.06
N THR A 132 4.84 11.15 -17.57
CA THR A 132 6.16 11.57 -18.06
C THR A 132 7.26 10.54 -17.79
N ASP A 133 7.15 9.78 -16.71
CA ASP A 133 8.16 8.82 -16.26
C ASP A 133 7.83 7.37 -16.65
N ALA A 134 6.92 7.19 -17.60
CA ALA A 134 6.58 5.89 -18.16
C ALA A 134 7.82 5.20 -18.76
N TYR A 135 8.02 3.93 -18.41
CA TYR A 135 9.08 3.10 -18.96
C TYR A 135 8.79 2.71 -20.40
N ARG A 136 9.59 3.24 -21.34
CA ARG A 136 9.55 2.89 -22.78
C ARG A 136 8.10 2.82 -23.31
N HIS A 137 7.35 3.90 -23.10
CA HIS A 137 5.92 3.95 -23.39
C HIS A 137 5.58 3.56 -24.83
N ASP A 138 6.42 3.90 -25.81
CA ASP A 138 6.20 3.53 -27.22
C ASP A 138 6.18 2.02 -27.45
N LEU A 139 6.95 1.27 -26.64
CA LEU A 139 7.11 -0.17 -26.78
C LEU A 139 6.09 -0.94 -25.94
N TYR A 140 5.88 -0.51 -24.70
CA TYR A 140 4.99 -1.20 -23.76
C TYR A 140 3.56 -0.64 -23.74
N GLY A 141 3.36 0.62 -24.10
CA GLY A 141 2.07 1.32 -23.97
C GLY A 141 1.75 1.66 -22.52
N SER A 142 0.46 1.91 -22.25
CA SER A 142 -0.06 2.44 -20.98
C SER A 142 0.04 1.48 -19.77
N SER A 143 0.43 0.23 -20.00
CA SER A 143 0.61 -0.77 -18.95
C SER A 143 1.64 -1.82 -19.33
N ILE A 144 2.32 -2.36 -18.33
CA ILE A 144 3.30 -3.43 -18.48
C ILE A 144 2.78 -4.65 -17.73
N ARG A 145 2.65 -5.78 -18.43
CA ARG A 145 2.24 -7.04 -17.81
C ARG A 145 3.45 -7.94 -17.60
N VAL A 146 3.78 -8.19 -16.33
CA VAL A 146 4.84 -9.09 -15.89
C VAL A 146 4.24 -10.47 -15.60
N GLU A 147 4.60 -11.47 -16.39
CA GLU A 147 4.22 -12.86 -16.16
C GLU A 147 5.43 -13.67 -15.72
N ARG A 148 5.32 -14.32 -14.55
CA ARG A 148 6.29 -15.30 -14.07
C ARG A 148 5.65 -16.69 -14.08
N ARG A 149 6.31 -17.63 -14.76
CA ARG A 149 5.93 -19.05 -14.75
C ARG A 149 6.90 -19.83 -13.88
N LEU A 150 6.34 -20.70 -13.03
CA LEU A 150 7.06 -21.61 -12.14
C LEU A 150 6.69 -23.04 -12.52
N THR A 151 7.66 -23.94 -12.54
CA THR A 151 7.46 -25.35 -12.92
C THR A 151 8.04 -26.28 -11.87
N ALA A 152 7.47 -27.48 -11.76
CA ALA A 152 7.84 -28.46 -10.73
C ALA A 152 9.26 -29.01 -10.87
N ASP A 153 9.83 -28.95 -12.09
CA ASP A 153 11.24 -29.26 -12.38
C ASP A 153 12.22 -28.23 -11.81
N GLY A 154 11.71 -27.13 -11.21
CA GLY A 154 12.49 -26.05 -10.62
C GLY A 154 12.83 -24.92 -11.58
N SER A 155 12.47 -25.03 -12.87
CA SER A 155 12.67 -23.95 -13.82
C SER A 155 11.68 -22.79 -13.60
N SER A 156 12.07 -21.60 -14.07
CA SER A 156 11.24 -20.41 -13.99
C SER A 156 11.55 -19.49 -15.17
N SER A 157 10.53 -18.83 -15.70
CA SER A 157 10.68 -17.92 -16.84
C SER A 157 9.80 -16.69 -16.68
N TYR A 158 10.23 -15.61 -17.32
CA TYR A 158 9.51 -14.35 -17.39
C TYR A 158 8.99 -14.07 -18.79
N LYS A 159 7.85 -13.40 -18.87
CA LYS A 159 7.37 -12.71 -20.07
C LYS A 159 6.90 -11.31 -19.67
N LEU A 160 7.47 -10.31 -20.29
CA LEU A 160 7.13 -8.91 -20.13
C LEU A 160 6.33 -8.51 -21.38
N LYS A 161 5.08 -8.14 -21.19
CA LYS A 161 4.14 -7.85 -22.27
C LYS A 161 3.74 -6.39 -22.26
N SER A 162 3.49 -5.85 -23.45
CA SER A 162 2.87 -4.54 -23.63
C SER A 162 1.38 -4.58 -23.26
N ALA A 163 0.77 -3.41 -23.17
CA ALA A 163 -0.67 -3.22 -22.98
C ALA A 163 -1.52 -3.94 -24.04
N LYS A 164 -0.96 -4.14 -25.25
CA LYS A 164 -1.59 -4.91 -26.34
C LYS A 164 -1.43 -6.43 -26.20
N GLY A 165 -0.75 -6.90 -25.15
CA GLY A 165 -0.50 -8.32 -24.88
C GLY A 165 0.69 -8.92 -25.64
N GLN A 166 1.45 -8.13 -26.41
CA GLN A 166 2.60 -8.62 -27.15
C GLN A 166 3.80 -8.81 -26.22
N VAL A 167 4.51 -9.93 -26.34
CA VAL A 167 5.73 -10.18 -25.55
C VAL A 167 6.85 -9.31 -26.07
N VAL A 168 7.31 -8.38 -25.24
CA VAL A 168 8.39 -7.44 -25.54
C VAL A 168 9.74 -8.01 -25.10
N SER A 169 9.79 -8.69 -23.95
CA SER A 169 11.02 -9.27 -23.41
C SER A 169 10.72 -10.48 -22.53
N THR A 170 11.71 -11.35 -22.37
CA THR A 170 11.69 -12.50 -21.45
C THR A 170 12.83 -12.46 -20.43
N LYS A 171 13.66 -11.41 -20.49
CA LYS A 171 14.89 -11.26 -19.71
C LYS A 171 14.59 -10.70 -18.32
N ARG A 172 15.24 -11.24 -17.30
CA ARG A 172 15.12 -10.75 -15.92
C ARG A 172 15.73 -9.36 -15.77
N GLU A 173 16.76 -9.06 -16.53
CA GLU A 173 17.45 -7.77 -16.50
C GLU A 173 16.53 -6.63 -16.94
N GLU A 174 15.65 -6.88 -17.91
CA GLU A 174 14.64 -5.90 -18.33
C GLU A 174 13.59 -5.67 -17.23
N LEU A 175 13.18 -6.74 -16.52
CA LEU A 175 12.31 -6.60 -15.35
C LEU A 175 12.96 -5.73 -14.28
N SER A 176 14.25 -5.93 -14.00
CA SER A 176 14.99 -5.10 -13.02
C SER A 176 14.91 -3.63 -13.40
N ARG A 177 15.17 -3.28 -14.67
CA ARG A 177 15.10 -1.89 -15.15
C ARG A 177 13.71 -1.27 -15.00
N ILE A 178 12.65 -2.04 -15.27
CA ILE A 178 11.27 -1.57 -15.08
C ILE A 178 11.02 -1.26 -13.60
N LEU A 179 11.44 -2.15 -12.70
CA LEU A 179 11.26 -1.95 -11.26
C LEU A 179 12.09 -0.79 -10.74
N ASP A 180 13.31 -0.61 -11.24
CA ASP A 180 14.17 0.52 -10.89
C ASP A 180 13.56 1.85 -11.37
N GLN A 181 13.06 1.92 -12.61
CA GLN A 181 12.35 3.11 -13.14
C GLN A 181 11.14 3.47 -12.29
N PHE A 182 10.38 2.47 -11.85
CA PHE A 182 9.17 2.66 -11.05
C PHE A 182 9.44 2.73 -9.54
N ASN A 183 10.72 2.66 -9.12
CA ASN A 183 11.14 2.62 -7.73
C ASN A 183 10.40 1.54 -6.89
N ILE A 184 10.08 0.40 -7.51
CA ILE A 184 9.39 -0.72 -6.86
C ILE A 184 10.42 -1.62 -6.16
N GLN A 185 10.50 -1.49 -4.84
CA GLN A 185 11.52 -2.18 -4.04
C GLN A 185 11.02 -3.51 -3.45
N VAL A 186 10.98 -4.56 -4.26
CA VAL A 186 10.46 -5.88 -3.84
C VAL A 186 11.31 -6.63 -2.80
N ASP A 187 12.58 -6.26 -2.65
CA ASP A 187 13.49 -6.82 -1.64
C ASP A 187 13.57 -5.96 -0.36
N ASN A 188 12.88 -4.81 -0.32
CA ASN A 188 12.85 -3.94 0.86
C ASN A 188 11.75 -4.42 1.84
N PRO A 189 12.12 -4.95 3.02
CA PRO A 189 11.14 -5.43 4.01
C PRO A 189 10.24 -4.33 4.58
N VAL A 190 10.60 -3.05 4.39
CA VAL A 190 9.75 -1.90 4.77
C VAL A 190 8.69 -1.62 3.71
N ALA A 191 8.97 -1.89 2.43
CA ALA A 191 7.98 -1.82 1.35
C ALA A 191 7.06 -3.04 1.33
N ILE A 192 7.56 -4.20 1.77
CA ILE A 192 6.79 -5.46 1.87
C ILE A 192 6.81 -5.97 3.30
N LEU A 193 5.88 -5.46 4.10
CA LEU A 193 5.64 -5.91 5.47
C LEU A 193 4.81 -7.20 5.45
N ASN A 194 5.48 -8.34 5.41
CA ASN A 194 4.80 -9.63 5.61
C ASN A 194 4.40 -9.79 7.10
N GLN A 195 3.42 -10.66 7.40
CA GLN A 195 2.87 -10.82 8.75
C GLN A 195 3.94 -11.18 9.80
N ASP A 196 4.92 -12.01 9.42
CA ASP A 196 5.96 -12.49 10.33
C ASP A 196 7.07 -11.45 10.50
N THR A 197 7.45 -10.72 9.44
CA THR A 197 8.38 -9.58 9.48
C THR A 197 7.80 -8.44 10.31
N SER A 198 6.49 -8.17 10.18
CA SER A 198 5.80 -7.16 10.99
C SER A 198 5.78 -7.57 12.47
N ARG A 199 5.46 -8.84 12.75
CA ARG A 199 5.52 -9.39 14.12
C ARG A 199 6.94 -9.31 14.68
N ASN A 200 7.94 -9.77 13.93
CA ASN A 200 9.33 -9.74 14.38
C ASN A 200 9.85 -8.31 14.56
N PHE A 201 9.43 -7.36 13.73
CA PHE A 201 9.79 -5.95 13.87
C PHE A 201 9.19 -5.31 15.14
N LEU A 202 7.90 -5.58 15.41
CA LEU A 202 7.20 -5.04 16.56
C LEU A 202 7.65 -5.69 17.88
N PHE A 203 7.94 -6.99 17.86
CA PHE A 203 8.27 -7.77 19.06
C PHE A 203 9.77 -8.05 19.25
N SER A 204 10.65 -7.64 18.32
CA SER A 204 12.09 -7.67 18.56
C SER A 204 12.43 -6.73 19.72
N LYS A 205 12.94 -7.31 20.80
CA LYS A 205 13.37 -6.61 22.02
C LYS A 205 14.78 -6.04 21.91
N ASP A 206 15.53 -6.34 20.84
CA ASP A 206 16.90 -5.84 20.63
C ASP A 206 16.89 -4.57 19.76
N PRO A 207 17.30 -3.40 20.30
CA PRO A 207 17.44 -2.16 19.55
C PRO A 207 18.31 -2.29 18.28
N ARG A 208 19.26 -3.24 18.25
CA ARG A 208 20.15 -3.46 17.11
C ARG A 208 19.44 -4.02 15.88
N ASP A 209 18.40 -4.81 16.06
CA ASP A 209 17.64 -5.36 14.93
C ASP A 209 16.72 -4.32 14.31
N LYS A 210 16.13 -3.45 15.14
CA LYS A 210 15.38 -2.26 14.67
C LYS A 210 16.31 -1.33 13.87
N TYR A 211 17.52 -1.08 14.39
CA TYR A 211 18.52 -0.28 13.70
C TYR A 211 18.95 -0.89 12.35
N LYS A 212 19.15 -2.21 12.27
CA LYS A 212 19.50 -2.89 11.00
C LYS A 212 18.39 -2.77 9.95
N VAL A 213 17.12 -2.92 10.35
CA VAL A 213 15.97 -2.78 9.44
C VAL A 213 15.85 -1.34 8.95
N SER A 214 15.93 -0.36 9.85
CA SER A 214 15.88 1.06 9.50
C SER A 214 17.08 1.48 8.64
N ARG A 215 18.30 1.03 8.97
CA ARG A 215 19.52 1.30 8.20
C ARG A 215 19.44 0.68 6.81
N LYS A 216 18.89 -0.54 6.67
CA LYS A 216 18.69 -1.16 5.36
C LYS A 216 17.69 -0.37 4.53
N ALA A 217 16.58 0.10 5.11
CA ALA A 217 15.61 0.94 4.40
C ALA A 217 16.22 2.28 3.95
N ILE A 218 16.94 2.97 4.83
CA ILE A 218 17.60 4.25 4.55
C ILE A 218 18.73 4.08 3.51
N LEU A 219 19.55 3.03 3.63
CA LEU A 219 20.66 2.79 2.71
C LEU A 219 20.19 2.46 1.29
N TYR A 220 19.09 1.71 1.16
CA TYR A 220 18.46 1.46 -0.15
C TYR A 220 17.93 2.75 -0.77
N HIS A 221 17.34 3.64 0.03
CA HIS A 221 16.88 4.95 -0.43
C HIS A 221 18.05 5.84 -0.90
N ILE A 222 19.15 5.90 -0.15
CA ILE A 222 20.34 6.70 -0.51
C ILE A 222 21.03 6.18 -1.78
N PHE A 223 21.13 4.86 -1.98
CA PHE A 223 21.78 4.29 -3.16
C PHE A 223 20.96 4.46 -4.45
N GLN A 224 19.63 4.57 -4.37
CA GLN A 224 18.78 4.81 -5.55
C GLN A 224 18.59 6.30 -5.89
N SER A 225 18.73 7.19 -4.90
CA SER A 225 18.80 8.65 -5.12
C SER A 225 20.17 9.13 -5.64
N GLY A 226 21.11 8.21 -5.89
CA GLY A 226 22.54 8.47 -6.13
C GLY A 226 22.97 8.74 -7.57
N GLY A 227 22.12 9.36 -8.39
CA GLY A 227 22.60 10.11 -9.55
C GLY A 227 23.18 11.44 -9.08
N ASN A 228 24.49 11.49 -8.84
CA ASN A 228 25.30 12.62 -8.36
C ASN A 228 25.14 13.04 -6.89
N VAL A 229 25.86 12.36 -5.98
CA VAL A 229 26.56 13.06 -4.89
C VAL A 229 27.95 12.42 -4.72
N PHE A 230 28.91 12.97 -5.45
CA PHE A 230 30.33 12.77 -5.17
C PHE A 230 30.70 13.65 -3.97
N SER A 231 31.53 13.08 -3.09
CA SER A 231 32.48 13.77 -2.19
C SER A 231 32.04 14.18 -0.78
N PHE A 232 32.97 13.89 0.14
CA PHE A 232 33.08 14.23 1.57
C PHE A 232 32.17 13.40 2.50
N LEU A 233 32.67 12.60 3.42
CA LEU A 233 33.77 12.85 4.35
C LEU A 233 34.51 11.55 4.70
N THR A 234 35.80 11.50 4.37
CA THR A 234 36.80 10.85 5.20
C THR A 234 37.37 11.90 6.15
N SER A 235 37.14 11.75 7.45
CA SER A 235 38.18 11.53 8.46
C SER A 235 37.53 11.29 9.82
#